data_AF-A0A743SQ40-F1
#
_entry.id   AF-A0A743SQ40-F1
#
_cell.length_a   1.000
_cell.length_b   1.000
_cell.length_c   1.000
_cell.angle_alpha   90.00
_cell.angle_beta   90.00
_cell.angle_gamma   90.00
#
_symmetry.space_group_name_H-M   'P 1'
#
loop_
_entity.id
_entity.type
_entity.pdbx_description
1 polymer ?
#
loop_
_entity_poly.entity_id
_entity_poly.type
_entity_poly.pdbx_seq_one_letter_code
_entity_poly.pdbx_strand_id
1 'polypeptide(L)' 'MYLLNRWFKDWRGRRVHVIRWEPETKRVIYMRDGYPDECFSPLHKFMDLFTECGPPDEKQQRPEGRNRLYETDL' A
#
# COMPACT_ATOMS: atom_id res chain seq x y z
N MET A 1 0.44 -16.02 14.59
CA MET A 1 0.66 -14.70 13.93
C MET A 1 2.06 -14.62 13.31
N TYR A 2 2.18 -14.13 12.07
CA TYR A 2 3.46 -13.92 11.38
C TYR A 2 3.56 -12.49 10.84
N LEU A 3 4.63 -11.76 11.18
CA LEU A 3 4.92 -10.44 10.61
C LEU A 3 5.53 -10.60 9.23
N LEU A 4 5.15 -9.71 8.31
CA LEU A 4 5.54 -9.74 6.91
C LEU A 4 5.99 -8.35 6.45
N ASN A 5 6.78 -8.33 5.39
CA ASN A 5 7.15 -7.10 4.69
C ASN A 5 7.09 -7.35 3.18
N ARG A 6 5.85 -7.51 2.68
CA ARG A 6 5.61 -7.85 1.27
C ARG A 6 4.63 -6.87 0.68
N TRP A 7 4.80 -6.57 -0.60
CA TRP A 7 3.96 -5.62 -1.31
C TRP A 7 3.11 -6.35 -2.33
N PHE A 8 1.88 -5.88 -2.49
CA PHE A 8 0.93 -6.46 -3.43
C PHE A 8 0.20 -5.34 -4.16
N LYS A 9 -0.36 -5.66 -5.33
CA LYS A 9 -1.32 -4.80 -6.03
C LYS A 9 -2.66 -5.51 -6.13
N ASP A 10 -3.74 -4.77 -5.92
CA ASP A 10 -5.08 -5.27 -6.21
C ASP A 10 -5.39 -5.24 -7.71
N TRP A 11 -6.53 -5.80 -8.10
CA TRP A 11 -7.04 -5.78 -9.49
C TRP A 11 -7.24 -4.38 -10.09
N ARG A 12 -7.25 -3.32 -9.28
CA ARG A 12 -7.30 -1.91 -9.74
C ARG A 12 -5.91 -1.28 -9.83
N GLY A 13 -4.85 -2.04 -9.58
CA GLY A 13 -3.46 -1.57 -9.57
C GLY A 13 -3.06 -0.82 -8.29
N ARG A 14 -3.91 -0.77 -7.26
CA ARG A 14 -3.60 -0.09 -5.99
C ARG A 14 -2.64 -0.94 -5.18
N ARG A 15 -1.52 -0.35 -4.77
CA ARG A 15 -0.54 -1.02 -3.92
C ARG A 15 -1.03 -1.13 -2.47
N VAL A 16 -0.66 -2.23 -1.83
CA VAL A 16 -0.86 -2.46 -0.40
C VAL A 16 0.40 -3.09 0.20
N HIS A 17 0.66 -2.77 1.46
CA HIS A 17 1.76 -3.32 2.23
C HIS A 17 1.23 -4.37 3.20
N VAL A 18 1.50 -5.65 2.92
CA VAL A 18 1.12 -6.74 3.81
C VAL A 18 2.10 -6.80 4.97
N ILE A 19 1.57 -6.53 6.17
CA ILE A 19 2.33 -6.41 7.41
C ILE A 19 2.21 -7.65 8.30
N ARG A 20 1.12 -8.43 8.15
CA ARG A 20 0.84 -9.56 9.04
C ARG A 20 -0.07 -10.61 8.42
N TRP A 21 0.15 -11.87 8.76
CA TRP A 21 -0.77 -12.99 8.52
C TRP A 21 -1.17 -13.65 9.85
N GLU A 22 -2.47 -13.87 10.02
CA GLU A 22 -3.06 -14.52 11.18
C GLU A 22 -3.62 -15.89 10.77
N PRO A 23 -2.93 -17.00 11.08
CA PRO A 23 -3.37 -18.34 10.68
C PRO A 23 -4.65 -18.78 11.39
N GLU A 24 -4.86 -18.33 12.63
CA GLU A 24 -6.00 -18.70 13.46
C GLU A 24 -7.32 -18.21 12.87
N THR A 25 -7.33 -16.98 12.37
CA THR A 25 -8.49 -16.33 11.73
C THR A 25 -8.46 -16.40 10.20
N LYS A 26 -7.36 -16.92 9.63
CA LYS A 26 -7.06 -16.97 8.19
C LYS A 26 -7.17 -15.60 7.53
N ARG A 27 -6.60 -14.56 8.17
CA ARG A 27 -6.64 -13.18 7.68
C ARG A 27 -5.26 -12.67 7.28
N VAL A 28 -5.21 -11.95 6.16
CA VAL A 28 -4.07 -11.14 5.75
C VAL A 28 -4.36 -9.70 6.15
N ILE A 29 -3.45 -9.09 6.90
CA ILE A 29 -3.54 -7.70 7.37
C ILE A 29 -2.57 -6.86 6.55
N TYR A 30 -3.05 -5.72 6.05
CA TYR A 30 -2.28 -4.84 5.18
C TYR A 30 -2.63 -3.37 5.36
N MET A 31 -1.67 -2.51 5.01
CA MET A 31 -1.85 -1.06 4.93
C MET A 31 -2.13 -0.65 3.48
N ARG A 32 -2.90 0.43 3.31
CA ARG A 32 -3.16 1.07 2.02
C ARG A 32 -2.69 2.52 2.09
N ASP A 33 -2.09 3.01 1.01
CA ASP A 33 -1.69 4.41 0.90
C ASP A 33 -2.89 5.36 1.12
N GLY A 34 -2.70 6.37 1.97
CA GLY A 34 -3.74 7.36 2.30
C GLY A 34 -4.84 6.87 3.24
N TYR A 35 -4.69 5.68 3.85
CA TYR A 35 -5.63 5.16 4.85
C TYR A 35 -4.89 4.81 6.15
N PRO A 36 -5.25 5.42 7.30
CA PRO A 36 -4.46 5.31 8.53
C PRO A 36 -4.62 3.96 9.24
N ASP A 37 -5.73 3.27 9.04
CA ASP A 37 -6.05 2.05 9.77
C ASP A 37 -5.64 0.78 9.01
N GLU A 38 -5.37 -0.28 9.77
CA GLU A 38 -5.12 -1.60 9.22
C GLU A 38 -6.37 -2.12 8.48
N CYS A 39 -6.16 -2.62 7.27
CA CYS A 39 -7.16 -3.36 6.51
C CYS A 39 -6.93 -4.86 6.66
N PHE A 40 -7.99 -5.66 6.45
CA PHE A 40 -7.85 -7.11 6.39
C PHE A 40 -8.71 -7.76 5.32
N SER A 41 -8.24 -8.90 4.82
CA SER A 41 -9.00 -9.79 3.94
C SER A 41 -8.82 -11.24 4.39
N PRO A 42 -9.84 -12.12 4.23
CA PRO A 42 -9.63 -13.56 4.29
C PRO A 42 -8.54 -13.99 3.29
N LEU A 43 -7.71 -14.96 3.68
CA LEU A 43 -6.55 -15.41 2.89
C LEU A 43 -6.91 -15.77 1.45
N HIS A 44 -7.99 -16.54 1.24
CA HIS A 44 -8.43 -16.96 -0.10
C HIS A 44 -8.77 -15.75 -0.98
N LYS A 45 -9.58 -14.80 -0.47
CA LYS A 45 -9.91 -13.57 -1.23
C LYS A 45 -8.70 -12.72 -1.52
N PHE A 46 -7.75 -12.68 -0.59
CA PHE A 46 -6.52 -11.94 -0.81
C PHE A 46 -5.71 -12.56 -1.96
N MET A 47 -5.55 -13.88 -1.97
CA MET A 47 -4.86 -14.60 -3.06
C MET A 47 -5.55 -14.42 -4.43
N ASP A 48 -6.88 -14.37 -4.46
CA ASP A 48 -7.62 -14.20 -5.72
C ASP A 48 -7.53 -12.77 -6.29
N LEU A 49 -7.47 -11.76 -5.41
CA LEU A 49 -7.62 -10.35 -5.79
C LEU A 49 -6.32 -9.57 -5.86
N PHE A 50 -5.23 -10.13 -5.33
CA PHE A 50 -3.95 -9.45 -5.19
C PHE A 50 -2.82 -10.23 -5.84
N THR A 51 -1.92 -9.51 -6.47
CA THR A 51 -0.69 -10.05 -7.06
C THR A 51 0.50 -9.43 -6.34
N GLU A 52 1.46 -10.26 -5.94
CA GLU A 52 2.68 -9.78 -5.30
C GLU A 52 3.45 -8.84 -6.24
N CYS A 53 3.98 -7.77 -5.67
CA CYS A 53 4.85 -6.84 -6.36
C CYS A 53 6.06 -6.48 -5.48
N GLY A 54 7.05 -5.83 -6.10
CA GLY A 54 8.13 -5.21 -5.34
C GLY A 54 7.64 -4.02 -4.50
N PRO A 55 8.46 -3.55 -3.55
CA PRO A 55 8.21 -2.29 -2.86
C PRO A 55 8.10 -1.12 -3.87
N PRO A 56 7.43 -0.03 -3.50
CA PRO A 56 7.40 1.16 -4.33
C PRO A 56 8.83 1.71 -4.55
N ASP A 57 9.13 2.14 -5.77
CA ASP A 57 10.39 2.83 -6.06
C ASP A 57 10.40 4.16 -5.29
N GLU A 58 11.45 4.44 -4.53
CA GLU A 58 11.64 5.67 -3.73
C GLU A 58 11.38 6.97 -4.53
N LYS A 59 11.54 6.93 -5.87
CA LYS A 59 11.35 8.07 -6.75
C LYS A 59 9.89 8.47 -6.99
N GLN A 60 8.90 7.63 -6.62
CA GLN A 60 7.47 7.91 -6.81
C GLN A 60 6.83 8.68 -5.63
N GLN A 61 7.60 8.98 -4.57
CA GLN A 61 7.12 9.71 -3.38
C GLN A 61 7.56 11.18 -3.37
N ARG A 62 7.92 11.77 -4.51
CA ARG A 62 8.11 13.22 -4.59
C ARG A 62 6.73 13.89 -4.68
N PRO A 63 6.32 14.74 -3.73
CA PRO A 63 5.14 15.57 -3.94
C PRO A 63 5.47 16.57 -5.06
N GLU A 64 4.96 16.33 -6.26
CA GLU A 64 4.89 17.37 -7.28
C GLU A 64 3.85 18.40 -6.83
N GLY A 65 4.28 19.50 -6.20
CA GLY A 65 3.39 20.62 -5.91
C GLY A 65 3.67 21.46 -4.67
N ARG A 66 4.82 22.15 -4.63
CA ARG A 66 5.02 23.45 -3.93
C ARG A 66 6.29 24.04 -4.57
N ASN A 67 6.29 25.07 -5.42
CA ASN A 67 5.61 26.34 -5.32
C ASN A 67 5.43 26.92 -6.74
N ARG A 68 4.21 27.37 -7.07
CA ARG A 68 3.95 28.16 -8.28
C ARG A 68 4.30 29.61 -7.93
N LEU A 69 5.16 30.17 -8.76
CA LEU A 69 5.52 31.58 -8.95
C LEU A 69 4.51 32.60 -8.39
N TYR A 70 4.93 33.32 -7.37
CA TYR A 70 4.67 34.75 -7.12
C TYR A 70 6.01 35.24 -6.55
N GLU A 71 6.73 36.25 -7.04
CA GLU A 71 6.32 37.43 -7.80
C GLU A 71 7.63 38.02 -8.39
N THR A 72 7.75 38.04 -9.72
CA THR A 72 8.49 39.12 -10.38
C THR A 72 7.54 40.30 -10.37
N ASP A 73 7.87 41.34 -9.59
CA ASP A 73 7.69 42.76 -9.90
C ASP A 73 8.00 43.60 -8.65
N LEU A 74 9.24 44.13 -8.59
CA LEU A 74 9.69 45.49 -8.18
C LEU A 74 11.16 45.51 -7.74
#